data_AF-A0A524GEK8-F1
#
_entry.id   AF-A0A524GEK8-F1
#
_cell.length_a   1.000
_cell.length_b   1.000
_cell.length_c   1.000
_cell.angle_alpha   90.00
_cell.angle_beta   90.00
_cell.angle_gamma   90.00
#
_symmetry.space_group_name_H-M   'P 1'
#
loop_
_entity.id
_entity.type
_entity.pdbx_description
1 polymer ?
#
loop_
_entity_poly.entity_id
_entity_poly.type
_entity_poly.pdbx_seq_one_letter_code
_entity_poly.pdbx_strand_id
1 'polypeptide(L)'
;MKNRYDISEAQRSINAYPDQPEGLCLRVYTSRLIGSEADLVLQGGGNTSVKCRVTDILGEEKDIIYVKGSGWDLGSIEPQGFPGLD
;
A
#
# COMPACT_ATOMS: atom_id res chain seq x y z
N MET A 1 -11.50 -18.59 6.33
CA MET A 1 -10.79 -17.51 5.61
C MET A 1 -10.95 -17.73 4.11
N LYS A 2 -11.35 -16.72 3.34
CA LYS A 2 -11.54 -16.78 1.87
C LYS A 2 -10.61 -15.79 1.20
N ASN A 3 -9.94 -16.18 0.13
CA ASN A 3 -9.16 -15.25 -0.68
C ASN A 3 -10.10 -14.28 -1.43
N ARG A 4 -9.86 -12.97 -1.28
CA ARG A 4 -10.62 -11.88 -1.94
C ARG A 4 -9.80 -11.10 -2.96
N TYR A 5 -8.61 -11.57 -3.33
CA TYR A 5 -7.80 -10.95 -4.36
C TYR A 5 -8.52 -11.04 -5.71
N ASP A 6 -8.64 -9.89 -6.37
CA ASP A 6 -9.29 -9.69 -7.66
C ASP A 6 -8.36 -8.87 -8.55
N ILE A 7 -8.03 -9.43 -9.71
CA ILE A 7 -7.06 -8.83 -10.65
C ILE A 7 -7.60 -7.49 -11.21
N SER A 8 -8.91 -7.38 -11.42
CA SER A 8 -9.52 -6.17 -11.97
C SER A 8 -9.51 -5.03 -10.95
N GLU A 9 -9.72 -5.32 -9.67
CA GLU A 9 -9.59 -4.34 -8.58
C GLU A 9 -8.13 -3.94 -8.35
N ALA A 10 -7.19 -4.89 -8.42
CA ALA A 10 -5.76 -4.59 -8.34
C ALA A 10 -5.35 -3.59 -9.44
N GLN A 11 -5.81 -3.82 -10.69
CA GLN A 11 -5.56 -2.91 -11.79
C GLN A 11 -6.26 -1.55 -11.60
N ARG A 12 -7.49 -1.52 -11.07
CA ARG A 12 -8.16 -0.26 -10.71
C ARG A 12 -7.35 0.54 -9.70
N SER A 13 -6.76 -0.11 -8.70
CA SER A 13 -5.91 0.55 -7.70
C SER A 13 -4.65 1.15 -8.32
N ILE A 14 -3.99 0.46 -9.26
CA ILE A 14 -2.85 1.00 -10.01
C ILE A 14 -3.27 2.25 -10.78
N ASN A 15 -4.39 2.16 -11.52
CA ASN A 15 -4.86 3.25 -12.37
C ASN A 15 -5.35 4.48 -11.57
N ALA A 16 -5.76 4.29 -10.32
CA ALA A 16 -6.20 5.39 -9.44
C ALA A 16 -5.04 6.29 -8.97
N TYR A 17 -3.80 5.80 -9.00
CA TYR A 17 -2.62 6.49 -8.49
C TYR A 17 -1.47 6.44 -9.52
N PRO A 18 -1.61 7.07 -10.70
CA PRO A 18 -0.65 6.94 -11.80
C PRO A 18 0.74 7.52 -11.47
N ASP A 19 0.81 8.47 -10.53
CA ASP A 19 2.06 9.12 -10.11
C ASP A 19 2.77 8.38 -8.95
N GLN A 20 2.27 7.22 -8.54
CA GLN A 20 2.83 6.41 -7.46
C GLN A 20 3.49 5.14 -8.01
N PRO A 21 4.51 4.59 -7.33
CA PRO A 21 5.08 3.31 -7.72
C PRO A 21 4.02 2.21 -7.75
N GLU A 22 4.00 1.38 -8.80
CA GLU A 22 3.01 0.30 -8.96
C GLU A 22 2.92 -0.60 -7.72
N GLY A 23 4.07 -0.94 -7.14
CA GLY A 23 4.16 -1.72 -5.90
C GLY A 23 3.44 -1.06 -4.71
N LEU A 24 3.47 0.26 -4.60
CA LEU A 24 2.74 1.02 -3.58
C LEU A 24 1.23 0.99 -3.83
N CYS A 25 0.80 1.14 -5.09
CA CYS A 25 -0.62 1.06 -5.46
C CYS A 25 -1.22 -0.32 -5.16
N LEU A 26 -0.46 -1.39 -5.46
CA LEU A 26 -0.82 -2.76 -5.10
C LEU A 26 -0.79 -2.99 -3.59
N ARG A 27 0.14 -2.34 -2.88
CA ARG A 27 0.20 -2.41 -1.42
C ARG A 27 -1.05 -1.80 -0.80
N VAL A 28 -1.48 -0.62 -1.23
CA VAL A 28 -2.75 -0.01 -0.82
C VAL A 28 -3.92 -0.98 -1.02
N TYR A 29 -4.04 -1.59 -2.20
CA TYR A 29 -5.10 -2.56 -2.49
C TYR A 29 -5.08 -3.75 -1.51
N THR A 30 -3.93 -4.40 -1.35
CA THR A 30 -3.80 -5.58 -0.48
C THR A 30 -3.98 -5.25 1.00
N SER A 31 -3.55 -4.07 1.44
CA SER A 31 -3.78 -3.57 2.79
C SER A 31 -5.27 -3.39 3.07
N ARG A 32 -6.03 -2.85 2.12
CA ARG A 32 -7.50 -2.73 2.22
C ARG A 32 -8.19 -4.09 2.27
N LEU A 33 -7.74 -5.08 1.50
CA LEU A 33 -8.26 -6.45 1.61
C LEU A 33 -8.08 -7.00 3.02
N ILE A 34 -6.89 -6.85 3.60
CA ILE A 34 -6.58 -7.34 4.95
C ILE A 34 -7.38 -6.55 6.00
N GLY A 35 -7.41 -5.22 5.89
CA GLY A 35 -8.13 -4.35 6.83
C GLY A 35 -9.66 -4.48 6.74
N SER A 36 -10.20 -4.98 5.63
CA SER A 36 -11.64 -5.26 5.50
C SER A 36 -12.10 -6.47 6.33
N GLU A 37 -11.16 -7.32 6.78
CA GLU A 37 -11.47 -8.52 7.55
C GLU A 37 -11.20 -8.31 9.04
N ALA A 38 -12.27 -8.13 9.82
CA ALA A 38 -12.20 -7.91 11.27
C ALA A 38 -11.48 -9.05 12.03
N ASP A 39 -11.48 -10.28 11.50
CA ASP A 39 -10.78 -11.42 12.08
C ASP A 39 -9.25 -11.35 11.89
N LEU A 40 -8.76 -10.51 10.95
CA LEU A 40 -7.33 -10.36 10.65
C LEU A 40 -6.71 -9.16 11.35
N VAL A 41 -7.44 -8.06 11.47
CA VAL A 41 -6.93 -6.79 11.97
C VAL A 41 -7.96 -6.11 12.86
N LEU A 42 -7.53 -5.77 14.08
CA LEU A 42 -8.28 -4.88 14.96
C LEU A 42 -8.14 -3.43 14.50
N GLN A 43 -9.15 -2.61 14.74
CA GLN A 43 -9.19 -1.20 14.33
C GLN A 43 -7.90 -0.44 14.71
N GLY A 44 -7.25 0.20 13.72
CA GLY A 44 -5.99 0.92 13.89
C GLY A 44 -4.72 0.05 13.99
N GLY A 45 -4.87 -1.28 14.08
CA GLY A 45 -3.78 -2.24 14.10
C GLY A 45 -3.23 -2.60 12.71
N GLY A 46 -2.40 -3.65 12.68
CA GLY A 46 -1.81 -4.18 11.45
C GLY A 46 -0.70 -3.32 10.85
N ASN A 47 0.23 -3.97 10.18
CA ASN A 47 1.32 -3.33 9.44
C ASN A 47 1.50 -3.99 8.09
N THR A 48 1.82 -3.19 7.08
CA THR A 48 2.12 -3.66 5.74
C THR A 48 3.22 -2.78 5.15
N SER A 49 4.04 -3.35 4.29
CA SER A 49 5.12 -2.62 3.62
C SER A 49 5.38 -3.16 2.22
N VAL A 50 6.08 -2.36 1.41
CA VAL A 50 6.54 -2.75 0.09
C VAL A 50 7.87 -2.07 -0.21
N LYS A 51 8.78 -2.78 -0.87
CA LYS A 51 10.01 -2.22 -1.41
C LYS A 51 9.77 -1.82 -2.86
N CYS A 52 10.16 -0.61 -3.22
CA CYS A 52 10.04 -0.10 -4.57
C CYS A 52 11.35 0.57 -4.95
N ARG A 53 11.68 0.51 -6.24
CA ARG A 53 12.74 1.32 -6.82
C ARG A 53 12.13 2.61 -7.35
N VAL A 54 12.63 3.76 -6.93
CA VAL A 54 12.04 5.07 -7.23
C VAL A 54 13.13 6.03 -7.66
N THR A 55 12.85 6.81 -8.70
CA THR A 55 13.68 7.95 -9.10
C THR A 55 13.37 9.15 -8.21
N ASP A 56 14.35 9.68 -7.50
CA ASP A 56 14.17 10.89 -6.69
C ASP A 56 14.19 12.17 -7.54
N ILE A 57 14.03 13.32 -6.88
CA ILE A 57 13.99 14.64 -7.54
C ILE A 57 15.33 15.03 -8.19
N LEU A 58 16.42 14.35 -7.86
CA LEU A 58 17.74 14.54 -8.46
C LEU A 58 17.98 13.59 -9.64
N GLY A 59 17.05 12.69 -9.93
CA GLY A 59 17.19 11.68 -10.98
C GLY A 59 17.92 10.42 -10.51
N GLU A 60 18.13 10.25 -9.20
CA GLU A 60 18.83 9.08 -8.66
C GLU A 60 17.85 7.95 -8.38
N GLU A 61 18.22 6.74 -8.79
CA GLU A 61 17.48 5.53 -8.49
C GLU A 61 17.76 5.06 -7.07
N LYS A 62 16.72 4.96 -6.24
CA LYS A 62 16.83 4.55 -4.83
C LYS A 62 15.91 3.39 -4.49
N ASP A 63 16.36 2.54 -3.58
CA ASP A 63 15.56 1.47 -3.01
C ASP A 63 14.81 1.98 -1.77
N ILE A 64 13.51 2.23 -1.92
CA ILE A 64 12.67 2.77 -0.86
C ILE A 64 11.80 1.67 -0.26
N ILE A 65 11.73 1.60 1.07
CA ILE A 65 10.69 0.82 1.76
C ILE A 65 9.56 1.75 2.21
N TYR A 66 8.38 1.48 1.67
CA TYR A 66 7.13 2.12 2.07
C TYR A 66 6.50 1.32 3.20
N VAL A 67 6.31 1.93 4.37
CA VAL A 67 5.76 1.26 5.56
C VAL A 67 4.52 2.01 6.03
N LYS A 68 3.46 1.29 6.41
CA LYS A 68 2.24 1.90 6.96
C LYS A 68 2.58 2.83 8.14
N GLY A 69 2.20 4.10 8.02
CA GLY A 69 2.34 5.11 9.06
C GLY A 69 1.31 4.93 10.20
N SER A 70 1.59 5.56 11.33
CA SER A 70 0.65 5.64 12.45
C SER A 70 -0.60 6.46 12.08
N GLY A 71 -1.72 6.18 12.74
CA GLY A 71 -2.98 6.91 12.53
C GLY A 71 -3.79 6.45 11.31
N TRP A 72 -3.25 5.58 10.46
CA TRP A 72 -3.96 5.03 9.31
C TRP A 72 -4.64 3.70 9.64
N ASP A 73 -5.88 3.54 9.17
CA ASP A 73 -6.58 2.25 9.17
C ASP A 73 -6.29 1.49 7.87
N LEU A 74 -5.94 0.20 7.96
CA LEU A 74 -5.61 -0.58 6.76
C LEU A 74 -6.79 -0.71 5.80
N GLY A 75 -8.03 -0.73 6.29
CA GLY A 75 -9.24 -0.88 5.49
C GLY A 75 -9.54 0.33 4.60
N SER A 76 -8.98 1.50 4.94
CA SER A 76 -9.17 2.75 4.17
C SER A 76 -7.86 3.42 3.73
N ILE A 77 -6.70 2.80 4.00
CA ILE A 77 -5.39 3.41 3.75
C ILE A 77 -5.21 3.87 2.30
N GLU A 78 -4.52 4.99 2.10
CA GLU A 78 -4.15 5.55 0.80
C GLU A 78 -2.63 5.61 0.65
N PRO A 79 -2.05 5.92 -0.53
CA PRO A 79 -0.59 6.00 -0.70
C PRO A 79 0.11 6.89 0.35
N GLN A 80 -0.51 7.99 0.76
CA GLN A 80 -0.01 8.92 1.78
C GLN A 80 0.12 8.28 3.16
N GLY A 81 -0.58 7.17 3.40
CA GLY A 81 -0.45 6.35 4.60
C GLY A 81 0.82 5.50 4.63
N PHE A 82 1.65 5.55 3.60
CA PHE A 82 2.93 4.85 3.53
C PHE A 82 4.09 5.84 3.37
N PRO A 83 4.67 6.38 4.46
CA PRO A 83 5.96 7.04 4.37
C PRO A 83 7.03 6.12 3.75
N GLY A 84 7.82 6.67 2.84
CA GLY A 84 9.00 6.03 2.28
C GLY A 84 10.22 6.25 3.16
N LEU A 85 11.01 5.19 3.37
CA LEU A 85 12.28 5.20 4.08
C LEU A 85 13.37 4.71 3.11
N ASP A 86 14.49 5.46 3.05
CA ASP A 86 15.72 5.14 2.32
C ASP A 86 16.64 4.29 3.20
#